data_AF-A0A951JBZ4-F1
#
_entry.id   AF-A0A951JBZ4-F1
#
_cell.length_a   1.000
_cell.length_b   1.000
_cell.length_c   1.000
_cell.angle_alpha   90.00
_cell.angle_beta   90.00
_cell.angle_gamma   90.00
#
_symmetry.space_group_name_H-M   'P 1'
#
loop_
_entity.id
_entity.type
_entity.pdbx_description
1 polymer ?
#
loop_
_entity_poly.entity_id
_entity_poly.type
_entity_poly.pdbx_seq_one_letter_code
_entity_poly.pdbx_strand_id
1 'polypeptide(L)'
;VAANHRGAEMLRALAREHGRGAVADYMDALKQRAEAGIRDALHRIPDGAYRAEERLDDGSALRVRIDVEGGRATIGFAGSADVHPGNLNATPAIVRSVVLYVLRLLVREPLPLNEGLLRPVELIVPHGLLNPPFGTDPSHDPAVVGGNTEVSQRLTDTLLKALGIVACSQGTMNNVLWGTDRFGYYETVCGGTGAGPEWEGASAVHSHMTNTRITDPEVVEHRYPVRVERFGIRAGSGGAGRHRGGDGAVRELRFLEPMSLSVLTQHRAEGPYGMDGGHPGAPGRQRVLRASGEVVELGSVDGTEVDAGDRLVLETPGGGGWGG
;
A
#
# COMPACT_ATOMS: atom_id res chain seq x y z
N VAL A 1 3.40 -16.74 19.13
CA VAL A 1 3.63 -18.10 19.69
C VAL A 1 2.39 -18.98 19.58
N ALA A 2 1.24 -18.61 20.16
CA ALA A 2 0.02 -19.44 20.13
C ALA A 2 -0.46 -19.80 18.72
N ALA A 3 -0.52 -18.83 17.80
CA ALA A 3 -0.94 -19.08 16.41
C ALA A 3 -0.02 -20.08 15.68
N ASN A 4 1.30 -19.90 15.78
CA ASN A 4 2.28 -20.82 15.17
C ASN A 4 2.19 -22.22 15.79
N HIS A 5 1.99 -22.33 17.11
CA HIS A 5 1.80 -23.61 17.77
C HIS A 5 0.55 -24.32 17.26
N ARG A 6 -0.57 -23.60 17.16
CA ARG A 6 -1.82 -24.14 16.62
C ARG A 6 -1.67 -24.58 15.16
N GLY A 7 -0.99 -23.78 14.33
CA GLY A 7 -0.69 -24.16 12.94
C GLY A 7 0.14 -25.44 12.84
N ALA A 8 1.17 -25.58 13.69
CA ALA A 8 1.98 -26.79 13.74
C ALA A 8 1.19 -28.02 14.21
N GLU A 9 0.32 -27.88 15.21
CA GLU A 9 -0.59 -28.94 15.64
C GLU A 9 -1.52 -29.39 14.52
N MET A 10 -2.15 -28.45 13.82
CA MET A 10 -3.09 -28.72 12.72
C MET A 10 -2.39 -29.42 11.57
N LEU A 11 -1.17 -28.99 11.19
CA LEU A 11 -0.40 -29.65 10.15
C LEU A 11 0.00 -31.07 10.54
N ARG A 12 0.39 -31.30 11.81
CA ARG A 12 0.70 -32.65 12.32
C ARG A 12 -0.54 -33.54 12.36
N ALA A 13 -1.71 -32.99 12.69
CA ALA A 13 -2.97 -33.74 12.65
C ALA A 13 -3.32 -34.17 11.23
N LEU A 14 -3.25 -33.25 10.26
CA LEU A 14 -3.46 -33.52 8.84
C LEU A 14 -2.52 -34.63 8.33
N ALA A 15 -1.24 -34.56 8.72
CA ALA A 15 -0.24 -35.57 8.35
C ALA A 15 -0.47 -36.95 8.99
N ARG A 16 -1.08 -37.01 10.19
CA ARG A 16 -1.48 -38.29 10.82
C ARG A 16 -2.70 -38.90 10.15
N GLU A 17 -3.66 -38.07 9.74
CA GLU A 17 -4.92 -38.51 9.14
C GLU A 17 -4.75 -38.98 7.68
N HIS A 18 -4.05 -38.19 6.86
CA HIS A 18 -3.92 -38.45 5.42
C HIS A 18 -2.55 -38.98 4.99
N GLY A 19 -1.59 -39.03 5.92
CA GLY A 19 -0.21 -39.41 5.62
C GLY A 19 0.63 -38.23 5.11
N ARG A 20 1.91 -38.22 5.50
CA ARG A 20 2.86 -37.15 5.17
C ARG A 20 3.08 -36.96 3.67
N GLY A 21 3.12 -38.06 2.91
CA GLY A 21 3.31 -38.04 1.45
C GLY A 21 2.18 -37.31 0.75
N ALA A 22 0.94 -37.73 0.98
CA ALA A 22 -0.23 -37.08 0.40
C ALA A 22 -0.31 -35.58 0.74
N VAL A 23 -0.04 -35.20 2.00
CA VAL A 23 -0.02 -33.77 2.38
C VAL A 23 1.02 -32.98 1.58
N ALA A 24 2.24 -33.51 1.43
CA ALA A 24 3.28 -32.86 0.63
C ALA A 24 2.89 -32.76 -0.85
N ASP A 25 2.33 -33.84 -1.43
CA ASP A 25 1.87 -33.86 -2.82
C ASP A 25 0.78 -32.79 -3.07
N TYR A 26 -0.17 -32.64 -2.16
CA TYR A 26 -1.19 -31.60 -2.26
C TYR A 26 -0.61 -30.19 -2.08
N MET A 27 0.38 -29.99 -1.20
CA MET A 27 1.08 -28.70 -1.09
C MET A 27 1.76 -28.32 -2.41
N ASP A 28 2.36 -29.29 -3.10
CA ASP A 28 3.00 -29.05 -4.40
C ASP A 28 1.96 -28.86 -5.52
N ALA A 29 0.86 -29.62 -5.51
CA ALA A 29 -0.24 -29.44 -6.45
C ALA A 29 -0.86 -28.04 -6.34
N LEU A 30 -0.98 -27.48 -5.14
CA LEU A 30 -1.45 -26.10 -4.93
C LEU A 30 -0.50 -25.07 -5.55
N LYS A 31 0.82 -25.31 -5.47
CA LYS A 31 1.82 -24.44 -6.13
C LYS A 31 1.76 -24.55 -7.65
N GLN A 32 1.60 -25.76 -8.18
CA GLN A 32 1.45 -25.99 -9.63
C GLN A 32 0.18 -25.35 -10.17
N ARG A 33 -0.94 -25.44 -9.44
CA ARG A 33 -2.21 -24.80 -9.82
C ARG A 33 -2.08 -23.27 -9.86
N ALA A 34 -1.38 -22.69 -8.89
CA ALA A 34 -1.09 -21.26 -8.87
C ALA A 34 -0.19 -20.83 -10.05
N GLU A 35 0.85 -21.63 -10.35
CA GLU A 35 1.72 -21.42 -11.51
C GLU A 35 0.94 -21.45 -12.83
N ALA A 36 0.06 -22.43 -13.02
CA ALA A 36 -0.77 -22.53 -14.22
C ALA A 36 -1.68 -21.30 -14.38
N GLY A 37 -2.37 -20.90 -13.30
CA GLY A 37 -3.28 -19.76 -13.34
C GLY A 37 -2.60 -18.43 -13.68
N ILE A 38 -1.35 -18.22 -13.22
CA ILE A 38 -0.60 -17.02 -13.61
C ILE A 38 -0.05 -17.11 -15.04
N ARG A 39 0.37 -18.29 -15.53
CA ARG A 39 0.75 -18.46 -16.94
C ARG A 39 -0.42 -18.12 -17.84
N ASP A 40 -1.62 -18.61 -17.54
CA ASP A 40 -2.83 -18.30 -18.31
C ASP A 40 -3.17 -16.81 -18.27
N ALA A 41 -2.91 -16.14 -17.15
CA ALA A 41 -3.08 -14.70 -17.05
C ALA A 41 -2.05 -13.92 -17.86
N LEU A 42 -0.79 -14.33 -17.85
CA LEU A 42 0.27 -13.71 -18.66
C LEU A 42 0.02 -13.90 -20.17
N HIS A 43 -0.51 -15.05 -20.60
CA HIS A 43 -0.88 -15.25 -22.01
C HIS A 43 -2.00 -14.31 -22.52
N ARG A 44 -2.79 -13.72 -21.61
CA ARG A 44 -3.81 -12.73 -21.98
C ARG A 44 -3.22 -11.33 -22.18
N ILE A 45 -2.00 -11.10 -21.70
CA ILE A 45 -1.28 -9.85 -21.90
C ILE A 45 -0.52 -9.98 -23.21
N PRO A 46 -0.64 -9.04 -24.16
CA PRO A 46 0.16 -9.08 -25.38
C PRO A 46 1.65 -9.15 -25.08
N ASP A 47 2.38 -9.97 -25.82
CA ASP A 47 3.84 -10.02 -25.70
C ASP A 47 4.42 -8.63 -26.01
N GLY A 48 5.40 -8.21 -25.19
CA GLY A 48 5.96 -6.87 -25.30
C GLY A 48 6.59 -6.34 -24.01
N ALA A 49 7.04 -5.09 -24.09
CA ALA A 49 7.70 -4.40 -22.98
C ALA A 49 6.81 -3.26 -22.46
N TYR A 50 6.42 -3.36 -21.20
CA TYR A 50 5.58 -2.40 -20.49
C TYR A 50 6.41 -1.63 -19.48
N ARG A 51 6.17 -0.32 -19.34
CA ARG A 51 6.98 0.54 -18.48
C ARG A 51 6.11 1.56 -17.75
N ALA A 52 6.50 1.85 -16.52
CA ALA A 52 5.94 2.97 -15.77
C ALA A 52 7.00 3.58 -14.85
N GLU A 53 6.78 4.85 -14.56
CA GLU A 53 7.47 5.62 -13.53
C GLU A 53 6.42 6.32 -12.68
N GLU A 54 6.66 6.28 -11.37
CA GLU A 54 5.99 7.07 -10.34
C GLU A 54 7.05 7.66 -9.41
N ARG A 55 6.65 8.65 -8.61
CA ARG A 55 7.53 9.28 -7.62
C ARG A 55 6.88 9.29 -6.25
N LEU A 56 7.73 9.19 -5.23
CA LEU A 56 7.37 9.58 -3.87
C LEU A 56 7.32 11.11 -3.77
N ASP A 57 6.69 11.65 -2.73
CA ASP A 57 6.51 13.09 -2.55
C ASP A 57 7.83 13.87 -2.40
N ASP A 58 8.94 13.19 -2.04
CA ASP A 58 10.29 13.76 -1.99
C ASP A 58 11.01 13.76 -3.36
N GLY A 59 10.37 13.21 -4.39
CA GLY A 59 10.90 13.08 -5.75
C GLY A 59 11.61 11.75 -6.04
N SER A 60 11.78 10.87 -5.05
CA SER A 60 12.39 9.55 -5.22
C SER A 60 11.63 8.70 -6.23
N ALA A 61 12.32 8.27 -7.29
CA ALA A 61 11.70 7.57 -8.42
C ALA A 61 11.52 6.06 -8.16
N LEU A 62 10.35 5.56 -8.55
CA LEU A 62 10.03 4.14 -8.63
C LEU A 62 9.79 3.79 -10.10
N ARG A 63 10.65 2.95 -10.66
CA ARG A 63 10.60 2.56 -12.07
C ARG A 63 10.40 1.07 -12.20
N VAL A 64 9.56 0.69 -13.17
CA VAL A 64 9.38 -0.70 -13.54
C VAL A 64 9.41 -0.89 -15.04
N ARG A 65 10.03 -1.99 -15.46
CA ARG A 65 9.89 -2.58 -16.78
C ARG A 65 9.37 -4.01 -16.61
N ILE A 66 8.33 -4.37 -17.35
CA ILE A 66 7.74 -5.70 -17.40
C ILE A 66 7.85 -6.19 -18.83
N ASP A 67 8.68 -7.19 -19.07
CA ASP A 67 8.78 -7.88 -20.35
C ASP A 67 7.94 -9.15 -20.29
N VAL A 68 6.91 -9.27 -21.14
CA VAL A 68 6.04 -10.45 -21.23
C VAL A 68 6.34 -11.20 -22.52
N GLU A 69 6.60 -12.50 -22.42
CA GLU A 69 6.84 -13.39 -23.55
C GLU A 69 6.38 -14.81 -23.23
N GLY A 70 5.49 -15.37 -24.05
CA GLY A 70 5.14 -16.80 -23.99
C GLY A 70 4.63 -17.28 -22.62
N GLY A 71 3.82 -16.47 -21.94
CA GLY A 71 3.27 -16.78 -20.62
C GLY A 71 4.29 -16.72 -19.49
N ARG A 72 5.42 -16.01 -19.68
CA ARG A 72 6.43 -15.67 -18.68
C ARG A 72 6.59 -14.16 -18.60
N ALA A 73 7.10 -13.67 -17.47
CA ALA A 73 7.40 -12.26 -17.30
C ALA A 73 8.76 -12.04 -16.63
N THR A 74 9.51 -11.06 -17.12
CA THR A 74 10.68 -10.51 -16.42
C THR A 74 10.33 -9.12 -15.92
N ILE A 75 10.37 -8.91 -14.61
CA ILE A 75 10.04 -7.63 -13.97
C ILE A 75 11.32 -7.04 -13.38
N GLY A 76 11.75 -5.91 -13.93
CA GLY A 76 12.96 -5.21 -13.52
C GLY A 76 12.66 -3.83 -12.94
N PHE A 77 13.39 -3.48 -11.89
CA PHE A 77 13.26 -2.18 -11.21
C PHE A 77 14.45 -1.24 -11.44
N ALA A 78 15.24 -1.50 -12.48
CA ALA A 78 16.39 -0.68 -12.84
C ALA A 78 16.00 0.77 -13.12
N GLY A 79 16.78 1.69 -12.54
CA GLY A 79 16.54 3.13 -12.61
C GLY A 79 15.63 3.69 -11.53
N SER A 80 15.14 2.87 -10.59
CA SER A 80 14.58 3.36 -9.33
C SER A 80 15.66 4.06 -8.49
N ALA A 81 15.24 4.86 -7.51
CA ALA A 81 16.15 5.65 -6.67
C ALA A 81 17.17 4.79 -5.89
N ASP A 82 18.30 5.41 -5.55
CA ASP A 82 19.28 4.87 -4.60
C ASP A 82 18.68 4.71 -3.20
N VAL A 83 19.44 4.11 -2.27
CA VAL A 83 19.01 3.95 -0.87
C VAL A 83 18.56 5.31 -0.31
N HIS A 84 17.31 5.36 0.13
CA HIS A 84 16.68 6.57 0.64
C HIS A 84 17.29 6.92 2.02
N PRO A 85 17.59 8.20 2.31
CA PRO A 85 18.26 8.60 3.55
C PRO A 85 17.36 8.52 4.80
N GLY A 86 16.04 8.63 4.62
CA GLY A 86 15.03 8.39 5.65
C GLY A 86 14.46 6.96 5.61
N ASN A 87 13.22 6.77 6.10
CA ASN A 87 12.65 5.43 6.28
C ASN A 87 11.89 4.83 5.08
N LEU A 88 11.93 5.47 3.91
CA LEU A 88 11.23 5.05 2.69
C LEU A 88 12.01 4.00 1.88
N ASN A 89 12.72 3.08 2.54
CA ASN A 89 13.37 1.94 1.87
C ASN A 89 12.50 0.68 1.98
N ALA A 90 12.37 -0.09 0.91
CA ALA A 90 11.66 -1.36 0.89
C ALA A 90 12.64 -2.53 0.75
N THR A 91 12.44 -3.58 1.54
CA THR A 91 13.24 -4.82 1.41
C THR A 91 12.81 -5.61 0.17
N PRO A 92 13.68 -6.51 -0.35
CA PRO A 92 13.31 -7.41 -1.43
C PRO A 92 12.06 -8.28 -1.13
N ALA A 93 11.80 -8.56 0.14
CA ALA A 93 10.60 -9.28 0.57
C ALA A 93 9.31 -8.47 0.33
N ILE A 94 9.36 -7.15 0.55
CA ILE A 94 8.25 -6.24 0.26
C ILE A 94 8.02 -6.17 -1.26
N VAL A 95 9.08 -5.99 -2.04
CA VAL A 95 9.00 -5.98 -3.51
C VAL A 95 8.36 -7.27 -4.04
N ARG A 96 8.83 -8.44 -3.54
CA ARG A 96 8.27 -9.75 -3.89
C ARG A 96 6.78 -9.85 -3.55
N SER A 97 6.35 -9.30 -2.41
CA SER A 97 4.96 -9.32 -1.97
C SER A 97 4.07 -8.45 -2.83
N VAL A 98 4.54 -7.25 -3.20
CA VAL A 98 3.86 -6.32 -4.11
C VAL A 98 3.67 -6.95 -5.49
N VAL A 99 4.73 -7.54 -6.06
CA VAL A 99 4.62 -8.25 -7.34
C VAL A 99 3.58 -9.36 -7.24
N LEU A 100 3.67 -10.20 -6.22
CA LEU A 100 2.76 -11.33 -6.05
C LEU A 100 1.30 -10.87 -5.88
N TYR A 101 1.06 -9.74 -5.21
CA TYR A 101 -0.27 -9.11 -5.14
C TYR A 101 -0.77 -8.71 -6.53
N VAL A 102 0.04 -8.00 -7.32
CA VAL A 102 -0.33 -7.58 -8.68
C VAL A 102 -0.59 -8.78 -9.59
N LEU A 103 0.26 -9.81 -9.54
CA LEU A 103 0.04 -11.06 -10.27
C LEU A 103 -1.28 -11.72 -9.87
N ARG A 104 -1.64 -11.71 -8.58
CA ARG A 104 -2.93 -12.24 -8.12
C ARG A 104 -4.11 -11.46 -8.69
N LEU A 105 -4.00 -10.15 -8.92
CA LEU A 105 -5.07 -9.35 -9.54
C LEU A 105 -5.32 -9.71 -11.01
N LEU A 106 -4.29 -10.19 -11.73
CA LEU A 106 -4.41 -10.66 -13.12
C LEU A 106 -5.17 -12.00 -13.24
N VAL A 107 -5.21 -12.76 -12.14
CA VAL A 107 -5.87 -14.06 -12.06
C VAL A 107 -7.35 -13.87 -11.70
N ARG A 108 -8.23 -14.09 -12.68
CA ARG A 108 -9.70 -13.96 -12.54
C ARG A 108 -10.38 -15.23 -12.00
N GLU A 109 -9.73 -15.93 -11.07
CA GLU A 109 -10.26 -17.13 -10.42
C GLU A 109 -9.80 -17.22 -8.95
N PRO A 110 -10.51 -17.96 -8.08
CA PRO A 110 -10.10 -18.14 -6.70
C PRO A 110 -8.85 -19.04 -6.62
N LEU A 111 -7.67 -18.43 -6.67
CA LEU A 111 -6.40 -19.11 -6.37
C LEU A 111 -5.87 -18.77 -4.97
N PRO A 112 -5.39 -19.76 -4.21
CA PRO A 112 -4.72 -19.53 -2.94
C PRO A 112 -3.40 -18.81 -3.18
N LEU A 113 -3.13 -17.81 -2.36
CA LEU A 113 -1.91 -17.01 -2.43
C LEU A 113 -0.70 -17.84 -2.00
N ASN A 114 0.21 -18.14 -2.93
CA ASN A 114 1.44 -18.89 -2.64
C ASN A 114 2.55 -18.62 -3.66
N GLU A 115 3.76 -19.11 -3.38
CA GLU A 115 4.96 -18.87 -4.20
C GLU A 115 4.92 -19.47 -5.61
N GLY A 116 3.98 -20.36 -5.92
CA GLY A 116 3.72 -20.86 -7.27
C GLY A 116 3.42 -19.74 -8.27
N LEU A 117 2.80 -18.65 -7.82
CA LEU A 117 2.52 -17.45 -8.63
C LEU A 117 3.79 -16.77 -9.17
N LEU A 118 4.94 -16.99 -8.55
CA LEU A 118 6.21 -16.37 -8.94
C LEU A 118 7.06 -17.27 -9.84
N ARG A 119 6.72 -18.55 -10.01
CA ARG A 119 7.52 -19.49 -10.82
C ARG A 119 7.69 -19.08 -12.29
N PRO A 120 6.72 -18.46 -12.98
CA PRO A 120 6.91 -17.96 -14.34
C PRO A 120 7.45 -16.53 -14.39
N VAL A 121 7.88 -15.98 -13.25
CA VAL A 121 8.31 -14.58 -13.12
C VAL A 121 9.76 -14.51 -12.67
N GLU A 122 10.58 -13.82 -13.45
CA GLU A 122 11.92 -13.41 -13.07
C GLU A 122 11.87 -12.00 -12.45
N LEU A 123 12.48 -11.83 -11.28
CA LEU A 123 12.55 -10.54 -10.58
C LEU A 123 13.97 -10.01 -10.55
N ILE A 124 14.17 -8.81 -11.11
CA ILE A 124 15.45 -8.11 -11.13
C ILE A 124 15.33 -6.86 -10.26
N VAL A 125 15.92 -6.93 -9.06
CA VAL A 125 15.88 -5.84 -8.06
C VAL A 125 17.31 -5.37 -7.75
N PRO A 126 17.85 -4.38 -8.48
CA PRO A 126 19.17 -3.82 -8.21
C PRO A 126 19.25 -3.19 -6.82
N HIS A 127 20.46 -3.07 -6.26
CA HIS A 127 20.67 -2.33 -5.02
C HIS A 127 20.17 -0.89 -5.13
N GLY A 128 19.53 -0.41 -4.07
CA GLY A 128 18.89 0.91 -4.03
C GLY A 128 17.71 0.92 -3.06
N LEU A 129 16.77 1.84 -3.26
CA LEU A 129 15.59 2.00 -2.40
C LEU A 129 14.78 0.71 -2.20
N LEU A 130 14.69 -0.13 -3.25
CA LEU A 130 13.92 -1.38 -3.27
C LEU A 130 14.73 -2.64 -2.87
N ASN A 131 16.04 -2.48 -2.66
CA ASN A 131 16.94 -3.53 -2.19
C ASN A 131 18.12 -2.89 -1.42
N PRO A 132 17.83 -2.29 -0.26
CA PRO A 132 18.86 -1.68 0.56
C PRO A 132 19.82 -2.76 1.11
N PRO A 133 21.12 -2.45 1.25
CA PRO A 133 22.07 -3.36 1.88
C PRO A 133 21.86 -3.38 3.41
N PHE A 134 22.03 -4.55 4.03
CA PHE A 134 22.04 -4.71 5.49
C PHE A 134 23.38 -5.29 5.92
N GLY A 135 23.97 -4.69 6.95
CA GLY A 135 25.29 -5.02 7.46
C GLY A 135 25.24 -5.83 8.75
N THR A 136 26.40 -5.91 9.41
CA THR A 136 26.53 -6.49 10.75
C THR A 136 26.27 -5.48 11.88
N ASP A 137 26.28 -4.19 11.55
CA ASP A 137 26.02 -3.11 12.50
C ASP A 137 24.66 -2.46 12.17
N PRO A 138 23.61 -2.73 12.96
CA PRO A 138 22.27 -2.20 12.73
C PRO A 138 22.17 -0.67 12.76
N SER A 139 23.14 0.04 13.37
CA SER A 139 23.13 1.51 13.40
C SER A 139 23.38 2.15 12.02
N HIS A 140 23.93 1.38 11.09
CA HIS A 140 24.18 1.79 9.70
C HIS A 140 23.19 1.18 8.70
N ASP A 141 22.23 0.38 9.18
CA ASP A 141 21.24 -0.24 8.31
C ASP A 141 20.20 0.79 7.86
N PRO A 142 19.82 0.79 6.56
CA PRO A 142 18.79 1.69 6.06
C PRO A 142 17.45 1.45 6.77
N ALA A 143 16.78 2.54 7.16
CA ALA A 143 15.47 2.45 7.78
C ALA A 143 14.40 2.02 6.76
N VAL A 144 13.54 1.06 7.14
CA VAL A 144 12.60 0.39 6.22
C VAL A 144 11.12 0.50 6.59
N VAL A 145 10.77 1.30 7.61
CA VAL A 145 9.39 1.40 8.10
C VAL A 145 8.42 1.83 7.00
N GLY A 146 8.76 2.87 6.25
CA GLY A 146 7.97 3.38 5.14
C GLY A 146 8.01 2.51 3.88
N GLY A 147 8.92 1.54 3.82
CA GLY A 147 8.95 0.53 2.76
C GLY A 147 7.68 -0.30 2.70
N ASN A 148 7.23 -0.81 3.85
CA ASN A 148 6.07 -1.69 3.91
C ASN A 148 4.75 -0.95 3.75
N THR A 149 4.71 0.34 4.12
CA THR A 149 3.48 1.14 4.08
C THR A 149 3.38 1.95 2.80
N GLU A 150 4.32 2.86 2.57
CA GLU A 150 4.21 3.88 1.54
C GLU A 150 4.82 3.45 0.21
N VAL A 151 6.05 2.90 0.23
CA VAL A 151 6.70 2.42 -1.00
C VAL A 151 5.95 1.24 -1.59
N SER A 152 5.44 0.32 -0.76
CA SER A 152 4.68 -0.84 -1.24
C SER A 152 3.37 -0.43 -1.93
N GLN A 153 2.65 0.56 -1.39
CA GLN A 153 1.46 1.15 -2.02
C GLN A 153 1.84 1.74 -3.36
N ARG A 154 2.83 2.65 -3.39
CA ARG A 154 3.20 3.33 -4.62
C ARG A 154 3.76 2.38 -5.69
N LEU A 155 4.54 1.40 -5.29
CA LEU A 155 5.09 0.38 -6.19
C LEU A 155 3.99 -0.49 -6.79
N THR A 156 2.92 -0.79 -6.03
CA THR A 156 1.73 -1.46 -6.54
C THR A 156 1.08 -0.65 -7.65
N ASP A 157 0.83 0.64 -7.40
CA ASP A 157 0.27 1.54 -8.42
C ASP A 157 1.20 1.66 -9.64
N THR A 158 2.52 1.64 -9.45
CA THR A 158 3.50 1.71 -10.57
C THR A 158 3.41 0.47 -11.47
N LEU A 159 3.30 -0.72 -10.88
CA LEU A 159 3.11 -1.96 -11.62
C LEU A 159 1.77 -2.00 -12.36
N LEU A 160 0.69 -1.57 -11.69
CA LEU A 160 -0.65 -1.49 -12.30
C LEU A 160 -0.70 -0.46 -13.43
N LYS A 161 0.02 0.67 -13.29
CA LYS A 161 0.20 1.69 -14.34
C LYS A 161 0.87 1.10 -15.57
N ALA A 162 1.96 0.35 -15.39
CA ALA A 162 2.68 -0.26 -16.51
C ALA A 162 1.79 -1.21 -17.31
N LEU A 163 0.92 -1.95 -16.62
CA LEU A 163 0.00 -2.92 -17.24
C LEU A 163 -1.31 -2.29 -17.74
N GLY A 164 -1.60 -1.04 -17.40
CA GLY A 164 -2.82 -0.35 -17.86
C GLY A 164 -4.12 -0.94 -17.33
N ILE A 165 -4.14 -1.47 -16.10
CA ILE A 165 -5.27 -2.26 -15.59
C ILE A 165 -6.34 -1.40 -14.91
N VAL A 166 -5.90 -0.40 -14.14
CA VAL A 166 -6.75 0.42 -13.27
C VAL A 166 -6.06 1.76 -13.05
N ALA A 167 -6.83 2.84 -12.89
CA ALA A 167 -6.29 4.13 -12.45
C ALA A 167 -5.70 4.02 -11.03
N CYS A 168 -4.91 5.01 -10.63
CA CYS A 168 -4.22 5.01 -9.34
C CYS A 168 -5.22 5.06 -8.19
N SER A 169 -5.05 4.21 -7.18
CA SER A 169 -5.73 4.41 -5.89
C SER A 169 -5.01 5.48 -5.08
N GLN A 170 -5.47 5.74 -3.85
CA GLN A 170 -4.87 6.73 -2.94
C GLN A 170 -3.34 6.64 -2.77
N GLY A 171 -2.70 5.50 -3.10
CA GLY A 171 -1.24 5.32 -3.19
C GLY A 171 -0.46 5.58 -1.90
N THR A 172 -1.13 5.44 -0.76
CA THR A 172 -0.61 5.70 0.59
C THR A 172 -1.45 4.95 1.63
N MET A 173 -0.88 4.56 2.77
CA MET A 173 -1.68 4.04 3.89
C MET A 173 -2.21 5.14 4.80
N ASN A 174 -1.79 6.39 4.59
CA ASN A 174 -2.04 7.53 5.46
C ASN A 174 -1.75 7.21 6.94
N ASN A 175 -0.51 6.86 7.24
CA ASN A 175 -0.13 6.49 8.60
C ASN A 175 -0.21 7.71 9.51
N VAL A 176 -0.96 7.58 10.61
CA VAL A 176 -1.09 8.57 11.68
C VAL A 176 -0.66 7.88 12.97
N LEU A 177 0.38 8.42 13.59
CA LEU A 177 0.88 7.93 14.86
C LEU A 177 0.90 9.06 15.86
N TRP A 178 0.44 8.77 17.08
CA TRP A 178 0.55 9.72 18.18
C TRP A 178 0.70 9.00 19.50
N GLY A 179 1.27 9.67 20.49
CA GLY A 179 1.51 9.06 21.78
C GLY A 179 2.28 9.91 22.76
N THR A 180 2.56 9.28 23.89
CA THR A 180 3.37 9.80 24.99
C THR A 180 4.46 8.79 25.33
N ASP A 181 5.21 9.02 26.41
CA ASP A 181 6.10 8.03 27.01
C ASP A 181 5.36 6.78 27.55
N ARG A 182 4.05 6.89 27.82
CA ARG A 182 3.22 5.81 28.37
C ARG A 182 2.58 4.92 27.32
N PHE A 183 2.30 5.45 26.12
CA PHE A 183 1.62 4.71 25.06
C PHE A 183 1.92 5.27 23.68
N GLY A 184 1.77 4.44 22.66
CA GLY A 184 1.69 4.86 21.26
C GLY A 184 0.43 4.29 20.62
N TYR A 185 -0.22 5.08 19.79
CA TYR A 185 -1.30 4.66 18.91
C TYR A 185 -0.86 4.85 17.45
N TYR A 186 -1.22 3.90 16.60
CA TYR A 186 -0.94 3.91 15.18
C TYR A 186 -2.18 3.48 14.43
N GLU A 187 -2.64 4.32 13.51
CA GLU A 187 -3.68 3.98 12.55
C GLU A 187 -3.27 4.26 11.09
N THR A 188 -3.92 3.54 10.19
CA THR A 188 -3.90 3.80 8.74
C THR A 188 -5.27 4.31 8.33
N VAL A 189 -5.34 5.44 7.62
CA VAL A 189 -6.60 6.05 7.22
C VAL A 189 -6.92 5.73 5.77
N CYS A 190 -8.17 5.32 5.50
CA CYS A 190 -8.64 4.94 4.17
C CYS A 190 -8.74 6.14 3.21
N GLY A 191 -8.96 5.86 1.92
CA GLY A 191 -9.05 6.88 0.87
C GLY A 191 -9.76 6.37 -0.37
N GLY A 192 -9.60 7.08 -1.48
CA GLY A 192 -10.24 6.72 -2.74
C GLY A 192 -9.48 5.63 -3.51
N THR A 193 -10.21 4.70 -4.13
CA THR A 193 -9.61 3.75 -5.09
C THR A 193 -9.72 4.25 -6.52
N GLY A 194 -8.80 3.80 -7.37
CA GLY A 194 -8.83 4.15 -8.79
C GLY A 194 -10.01 3.48 -9.52
N ALA A 195 -10.54 4.18 -10.51
CA ALA A 195 -11.54 3.64 -11.43
C ALA A 195 -10.91 2.69 -12.45
N GLY A 196 -11.72 1.78 -12.99
CA GLY A 196 -11.33 0.89 -14.07
C GLY A 196 -12.19 1.08 -15.32
N PRO A 197 -11.94 0.28 -16.37
CA PRO A 197 -12.62 0.41 -17.66
C PRO A 197 -14.14 0.23 -17.59
N GLU A 198 -14.63 -0.48 -16.57
CA GLU A 198 -16.03 -0.86 -16.43
C GLU A 198 -16.61 -0.51 -15.04
N TRP A 199 -15.83 0.12 -14.14
CA TRP A 199 -16.25 0.38 -12.76
C TRP A 199 -15.72 1.71 -12.20
N GLU A 200 -16.52 2.34 -11.35
CA GLU A 200 -16.10 3.48 -10.54
C GLU A 200 -15.22 3.03 -9.37
N GLY A 201 -14.38 3.94 -8.88
CA GLY A 201 -13.63 3.73 -7.65
C GLY A 201 -14.52 3.76 -6.40
N ALA A 202 -14.26 2.85 -5.47
CA ALA A 202 -14.83 2.87 -4.13
C ALA A 202 -14.24 4.01 -3.28
N SER A 203 -15.10 4.70 -2.54
CA SER A 203 -14.74 5.84 -1.68
C SER A 203 -14.45 5.40 -0.25
N ALA A 204 -13.46 6.03 0.39
CA ALA A 204 -13.08 5.81 1.78
C ALA A 204 -12.90 4.32 2.16
N VAL A 205 -12.13 3.58 1.36
CA VAL A 205 -11.77 2.18 1.62
C VAL A 205 -10.26 2.00 1.74
N HIS A 206 -9.84 0.99 2.49
CA HIS A 206 -8.46 0.52 2.45
C HIS A 206 -8.22 -0.26 1.16
N SER A 207 -7.07 -0.04 0.54
CA SER A 207 -6.74 -0.56 -0.77
C SER A 207 -5.35 -1.20 -0.79
N HIS A 208 -5.14 -2.10 -1.75
CA HIS A 208 -3.86 -2.75 -2.02
C HIS A 208 -3.18 -3.34 -0.79
N MET A 209 -2.06 -2.76 -0.37
CA MET A 209 -1.17 -3.30 0.66
C MET A 209 -1.69 -3.08 2.08
N THR A 210 -2.81 -2.36 2.25
CA THR A 210 -3.42 -2.15 3.57
C THR A 210 -4.32 -3.33 3.95
N ASN A 211 -3.95 -4.02 5.04
CA ASN A 211 -4.67 -5.18 5.59
C ASN A 211 -5.20 -4.95 7.01
N THR A 212 -5.29 -3.68 7.42
CA THR A 212 -5.84 -3.25 8.71
C THR A 212 -7.35 -3.05 8.61
N ARG A 213 -8.02 -3.07 9.76
CA ARG A 213 -9.39 -2.57 9.90
C ARG A 213 -9.34 -1.21 10.59
N ILE A 214 -10.30 -0.36 10.27
CA ILE A 214 -10.47 0.90 10.99
C ILE A 214 -10.85 0.60 12.44
N THR A 215 -10.25 1.34 13.39
CA THR A 215 -10.64 1.27 14.81
C THR A 215 -11.90 2.10 15.02
N ASP A 216 -12.90 1.51 15.68
CA ASP A 216 -14.15 2.22 16.00
C ASP A 216 -13.86 3.48 16.83
N PRO A 217 -14.51 4.63 16.53
CA PRO A 217 -14.31 5.86 17.28
C PRO A 217 -14.47 5.67 18.79
N GLU A 218 -15.50 4.95 19.24
CA GLU A 218 -15.75 4.67 20.66
C GLU A 218 -14.60 3.93 21.33
N VAL A 219 -13.95 2.99 20.62
CA VAL A 219 -12.80 2.24 21.15
C VAL A 219 -11.58 3.14 21.27
N VAL A 220 -11.34 4.02 20.28
CA VAL A 220 -10.23 4.97 20.32
C VAL A 220 -10.42 5.96 21.46
N GLU A 221 -11.59 6.59 21.56
CA GLU A 221 -11.90 7.59 22.59
C GLU A 221 -11.93 7.00 24.00
N HIS A 222 -12.31 5.72 24.15
CA HIS A 222 -12.29 5.06 25.44
C HIS A 222 -10.86 4.74 25.91
N ARG A 223 -9.97 4.36 25.00
CA ARG A 223 -8.63 3.89 25.34
C ARG A 223 -7.58 4.99 25.38
N TYR A 224 -7.83 6.09 24.70
CA TYR A 224 -6.83 7.12 24.47
C TYR A 224 -7.38 8.53 24.69
N PRO A 225 -6.51 9.49 25.08
CA PRO A 225 -6.93 10.87 25.34
C PRO A 225 -7.09 11.67 24.04
N VAL A 226 -7.98 11.20 23.16
CA VAL A 226 -8.37 11.89 21.92
C VAL A 226 -9.89 11.84 21.76
N ARG A 227 -10.43 12.75 20.95
CA ARG A 227 -11.82 12.72 20.48
C ARG A 227 -11.88 12.71 18.97
N VAL A 228 -12.67 11.84 18.39
CA VAL A 228 -12.95 11.81 16.96
C VAL A 228 -14.02 12.86 16.67
N GLU A 229 -13.59 14.02 16.16
CA GLU A 229 -14.50 15.11 15.80
C GLU A 229 -15.21 14.84 14.46
N ARG A 230 -14.49 14.21 13.53
CA ARG A 230 -15.02 13.86 12.22
C ARG A 230 -14.35 12.62 11.67
N PHE A 231 -15.16 11.74 11.08
CA PHE A 231 -14.67 10.71 10.19
C PHE A 231 -15.69 10.44 9.09
N GLY A 232 -15.39 10.81 7.85
CA GLY A 232 -16.34 10.68 6.75
C GLY A 232 -15.73 10.91 5.38
N ILE A 233 -16.53 10.72 4.33
CA ILE A 233 -16.08 10.83 2.93
C ILE A 233 -15.72 12.28 2.58
N ARG A 234 -14.59 12.45 1.88
CA ARG A 234 -14.12 13.72 1.32
C ARG A 234 -14.72 13.91 -0.08
N ALA A 235 -15.99 14.29 -0.13
CA ALA A 235 -16.75 14.40 -1.37
C ALA A 235 -16.06 15.27 -2.44
N GLY A 236 -16.03 14.79 -3.68
CA GLY A 236 -15.47 15.51 -4.83
C GLY A 236 -13.93 15.48 -4.91
N SER A 237 -13.28 14.56 -4.19
CA SER A 237 -11.83 14.34 -4.29
C SER A 237 -11.44 13.27 -5.30
N GLY A 238 -12.37 12.41 -5.72
CA GLY A 238 -12.13 11.42 -6.78
C GLY A 238 -11.99 12.07 -8.16
N GLY A 239 -11.04 11.54 -8.94
CA GLY A 239 -10.74 12.02 -10.29
C GLY A 239 -11.92 11.81 -11.24
N ALA A 240 -12.12 12.78 -12.13
CA ALA A 240 -13.17 12.73 -13.15
C ALA A 240 -12.79 11.76 -14.28
N GLY A 241 -13.80 11.24 -14.95
CA GLY A 241 -13.68 10.39 -16.13
C GLY A 241 -15.03 9.76 -16.45
N ARG A 242 -15.11 8.94 -17.51
CA ARG A 242 -16.28 8.09 -17.78
C ARG A 242 -16.66 7.25 -16.56
N HIS A 243 -15.66 6.74 -15.85
CA HIS A 243 -15.82 6.15 -14.53
C HIS A 243 -15.03 6.98 -13.53
N ARG A 244 -15.71 7.46 -12.48
CA ARG A 244 -15.09 8.34 -11.49
C ARG A 244 -14.21 7.55 -10.53
N GLY A 245 -13.08 8.14 -10.14
CA GLY A 245 -12.30 7.64 -9.02
C GLY A 245 -13.06 7.81 -7.71
N GLY A 246 -12.73 6.99 -6.71
CA GLY A 246 -13.36 7.06 -5.39
C GLY A 246 -12.95 8.33 -4.64
N ASP A 247 -13.84 8.85 -3.82
CA ASP A 247 -13.52 9.95 -2.91
C ASP A 247 -12.67 9.46 -1.72
N GLY A 248 -11.76 10.31 -1.25
CA GLY A 248 -10.98 10.11 -0.04
C GLY A 248 -11.82 10.20 1.24
N ALA A 249 -11.15 10.37 2.37
CA ALA A 249 -11.75 10.53 3.68
C ALA A 249 -11.22 11.78 4.39
N VAL A 250 -12.02 12.32 5.30
CA VAL A 250 -11.63 13.35 6.26
C VAL A 250 -11.63 12.71 7.64
N ARG A 251 -10.50 12.76 8.34
CA ARG A 251 -10.29 12.26 9.70
C ARG A 251 -9.82 13.42 10.57
N GLU A 252 -10.65 13.80 11.54
CA GLU A 252 -10.34 14.87 12.50
C GLU A 252 -10.27 14.31 13.91
N LEU A 253 -9.13 14.56 14.57
CA LEU A 253 -8.84 14.12 15.93
C LEU A 253 -8.52 15.34 16.80
N ARG A 254 -9.24 15.51 17.91
CA ARG A 254 -8.87 16.46 18.96
C ARG A 254 -8.03 15.75 20.01
N PHE A 255 -6.90 16.32 20.38
CA PHE A 255 -6.06 15.83 21.47
C PHE A 255 -6.56 16.38 22.81
N LEU A 256 -6.58 15.53 23.85
CA LEU A 256 -7.08 15.88 25.18
C LEU A 256 -5.96 16.02 26.23
N GLU A 257 -4.73 15.63 25.88
CA GLU A 257 -3.50 15.90 26.62
C GLU A 257 -2.35 16.15 25.63
N PRO A 258 -1.21 16.71 26.09
CA PRO A 258 -0.04 16.87 25.23
C PRO A 258 0.52 15.54 24.72
N MET A 259 0.86 15.48 23.44
CA MET A 259 1.39 14.28 22.77
C MET A 259 2.34 14.63 21.63
N SER A 260 3.17 13.67 21.25
CA SER A 260 3.87 13.72 19.97
C SER A 260 2.98 13.16 18.87
N LEU A 261 2.88 13.85 17.74
CA LEU A 261 2.15 13.44 16.54
C LEU A 261 3.14 13.28 15.38
N SER A 262 3.00 12.20 14.61
CA SER A 262 3.73 11.99 13.36
C SER A 262 2.82 11.43 12.27
N VAL A 263 3.12 11.82 11.03
CA VAL A 263 2.43 11.38 9.82
C VAL A 263 3.46 10.84 8.83
N LEU A 264 3.12 9.71 8.22
CA LEU A 264 3.92 9.10 7.16
C LEU A 264 2.97 8.75 6.01
N THR A 265 3.02 9.57 4.97
CA THR A 265 1.99 9.65 3.95
C THR A 265 2.56 10.02 2.59
N GLN A 266 1.82 9.80 1.48
CA GLN A 266 2.25 10.11 0.09
C GLN A 266 1.11 10.69 -0.75
N HIS A 267 1.35 11.19 -1.96
CA HIS A 267 0.33 11.92 -2.77
C HIS A 267 -0.12 13.24 -2.15
N ARG A 268 0.83 13.98 -1.56
CA ARG A 268 0.61 15.37 -1.10
C ARG A 268 1.16 16.37 -2.12
N ALA A 269 2.22 15.99 -2.84
CA ALA A 269 2.77 16.80 -3.92
C ALA A 269 1.95 16.68 -5.21
N GLU A 270 1.54 15.44 -5.56
CA GLU A 270 0.75 15.14 -6.75
C GLU A 270 -0.40 14.17 -6.44
N GLY A 271 -1.54 14.37 -7.11
CA GLY A 271 -2.71 13.52 -6.95
C GLY A 271 -2.56 12.15 -7.65
N PRO A 272 -3.31 11.13 -7.22
CA PRO A 272 -3.32 9.82 -7.88
C PRO A 272 -3.70 9.92 -9.36
N TYR A 273 -2.88 9.37 -10.25
CA TYR A 273 -3.05 9.51 -11.70
C TYR A 273 -4.36 8.87 -12.20
N GLY A 274 -5.00 9.50 -13.19
CA GLY A 274 -6.07 8.89 -13.97
C GLY A 274 -5.52 7.99 -15.10
N MET A 275 -6.39 7.19 -15.72
CA MET A 275 -6.01 6.26 -16.79
C MET A 275 -6.95 6.38 -17.98
N ASP A 276 -6.44 6.09 -19.19
CA ASP A 276 -7.23 6.07 -20.44
C ASP A 276 -7.98 7.40 -20.70
N GLY A 277 -7.33 8.53 -20.41
CA GLY A 277 -7.94 9.87 -20.53
C GLY A 277 -8.68 10.38 -19.28
N GLY A 278 -8.80 9.56 -18.24
CA GLY A 278 -9.32 9.99 -16.94
C GLY A 278 -8.41 10.99 -16.22
N HIS A 279 -8.99 11.80 -15.36
CA HIS A 279 -8.31 12.84 -14.58
C HIS A 279 -7.78 12.31 -13.24
N PRO A 280 -6.71 12.93 -12.71
CA PRO A 280 -6.17 12.56 -11.41
C PRO A 280 -7.16 12.87 -10.26
N GLY A 281 -7.06 12.09 -9.18
CA GLY A 281 -7.71 12.40 -7.91
C GLY A 281 -7.06 13.59 -7.21
N ALA A 282 -7.78 14.24 -6.31
CA ALA A 282 -7.24 15.33 -5.51
C ALA A 282 -6.19 14.81 -4.52
N PRO A 283 -5.04 15.51 -4.37
CA PRO A 283 -4.01 15.13 -3.40
C PRO A 283 -4.56 15.18 -1.96
N GLY A 284 -3.87 14.44 -1.10
CA GLY A 284 -4.09 14.50 0.34
C GLY A 284 -3.50 15.77 0.96
N ARG A 285 -3.97 16.14 2.15
CA ARG A 285 -3.44 17.24 2.95
C ARG A 285 -3.63 16.98 4.43
N GLN A 286 -2.75 17.52 5.25
CA GLN A 286 -2.84 17.40 6.70
C GLN A 286 -2.39 18.69 7.38
N ARG A 287 -3.10 19.05 8.45
CA ARG A 287 -2.78 20.23 9.25
C ARG A 287 -3.18 20.03 10.70
N VAL A 288 -2.46 20.71 11.59
CA VAL A 288 -2.84 20.86 13.00
C VAL A 288 -3.48 22.23 13.19
N LEU A 289 -4.72 22.24 13.69
CA LEU A 289 -5.41 23.44 14.14
C LEU A 289 -5.11 23.59 15.64
N ARG A 290 -4.28 24.57 15.99
CA ARG A 290 -3.94 24.86 17.38
C ARG A 290 -5.14 25.42 18.12
N ALA A 291 -5.22 25.19 19.42
CA ALA A 291 -6.25 25.76 20.29
C ALA A 291 -6.23 27.31 20.27
N SER A 292 -5.07 27.91 19.97
CA SER A 292 -4.90 29.35 19.76
C SER A 292 -5.57 29.89 18.49
N GLY A 293 -5.96 29.01 17.56
CA GLY A 293 -6.46 29.36 16.23
C GLY A 293 -5.41 29.34 15.12
N GLU A 294 -4.13 29.14 15.45
CA GLU A 294 -3.07 28.94 14.46
C GLU A 294 -3.27 27.64 13.65
N VAL A 295 -2.88 27.66 12.38
CA VAL A 295 -2.90 26.50 11.49
C VAL A 295 -1.47 26.15 11.10
N VAL A 296 -1.05 24.93 11.43
CA VAL A 296 0.26 24.38 11.07
C VAL A 296 0.03 23.30 10.00
N GLU A 297 0.43 23.57 8.76
CA GLU A 297 0.43 22.56 7.70
C GLU A 297 1.57 21.56 7.95
N LEU A 298 1.29 20.27 7.73
CA LEU A 298 2.27 19.19 7.86
C LEU A 298 2.64 18.65 6.49
N GLY A 299 3.93 18.36 6.28
CA GLY A 299 4.44 17.70 5.10
C GLY A 299 3.98 16.24 4.98
N SER A 300 4.35 15.59 3.87
CA SER A 300 4.01 14.17 3.59
C SER A 300 4.60 13.21 4.64
N VAL A 301 5.83 13.47 5.06
CA VAL A 301 6.51 12.81 6.19
C VAL A 301 6.90 13.89 7.18
N ASP A 302 6.18 13.99 8.29
CA ASP A 302 6.31 15.12 9.22
C ASP A 302 5.79 14.77 10.62
N GLY A 303 6.00 15.66 11.57
CA GLY A 303 5.48 15.52 12.91
C GLY A 303 5.56 16.82 13.71
N THR A 304 4.81 16.88 14.79
CA THR A 304 4.81 18.01 15.71
C THR A 304 4.33 17.58 17.08
N GLU A 305 4.70 18.32 18.11
CA GLU A 305 4.06 18.20 19.42
C GLU A 305 2.70 18.90 19.36
N VAL A 306 1.68 18.28 19.96
CA VAL A 306 0.31 18.79 20.05
C VAL A 306 -0.06 18.97 21.51
N ASP A 307 -0.83 20.00 21.81
CA ASP A 307 -1.33 20.28 23.16
C ASP A 307 -2.81 19.88 23.30
N ALA A 308 -3.29 19.84 24.55
CA ALA A 308 -4.71 19.64 24.83
C ALA A 308 -5.57 20.72 24.14
N GLY A 309 -6.55 20.28 23.34
CA GLY A 309 -7.43 21.14 22.58
C GLY A 309 -7.05 21.28 21.11
N ASP A 310 -5.80 20.99 20.72
CA ASP A 310 -5.36 20.97 19.33
C ASP A 310 -6.08 19.90 18.52
N ARG A 311 -6.16 20.09 17.20
CA ARG A 311 -6.82 19.15 16.30
C ARG A 311 -5.96 18.80 15.09
N LEU A 312 -5.75 17.52 14.84
CA LEU A 312 -5.29 17.04 13.53
C LEU A 312 -6.49 16.98 12.59
N VAL A 313 -6.36 17.58 11.40
CA VAL A 313 -7.27 17.40 10.28
C VAL A 313 -6.49 16.74 9.15
N LEU A 314 -6.80 15.46 8.89
CA LEU A 314 -6.23 14.68 7.79
C LEU A 314 -7.28 14.50 6.71
N GLU A 315 -6.93 14.85 5.49
CA GLU A 315 -7.76 14.69 4.29
C GLU A 315 -7.01 13.79 3.32
N THR A 316 -7.49 12.57 3.13
CA THR A 316 -6.78 11.57 2.33
C THR A 316 -7.00 11.78 0.83
N PRO A 317 -6.11 11.23 -0.02
CA PRO A 317 -6.26 11.35 -1.47
C PRO A 317 -7.54 10.66 -1.97
N GLY A 318 -8.12 11.22 -3.03
CA GLY A 318 -9.10 10.48 -3.86
C GLY A 318 -8.38 9.53 -4.83
N GLY A 319 -9.12 8.67 -5.52
CA GLY A 319 -8.56 7.83 -6.58
C GLY A 319 -8.62 8.52 -7.95
N GLY A 320 -7.80 8.07 -8.91
CA GLY A 320 -7.84 8.52 -10.29
C GLY A 320 -9.08 8.04 -11.05
N GLY A 321 -9.57 8.83 -12.00
CA GLY A 321 -10.67 8.47 -12.89
C GLY A 321 -10.21 7.64 -14.11
N TRP A 322 -11.16 7.05 -14.81
CA TRP A 322 -10.95 6.28 -16.04
C TRP A 322 -11.78 6.84 -17.19
N GLY A 323 -11.16 6.99 -18.36
CA GLY A 323 -11.86 7.36 -19.59
C GLY A 323 -12.08 8.87 -19.70
N GLY A 324 -11.86 9.42 -20.91
CA GLY A 324 -12.23 10.80 -21.26
C GLY A 324 -13.69 10.98 -21.66
#